data_AF-A0A2V7MYA3-F1
#
_entry.id   AF-A0A2V7MYA3-F1
#
_cell.length_a   1.000
_cell.length_b   1.000
_cell.length_c   1.000
_cell.angle_alpha   90.00
_cell.angle_beta   90.00
_cell.angle_gamma   90.00
#
_symmetry.space_group_name_H-M   'P 1'
#
loop_
_entity.id
_entity.type
_entity.pdbx_description
1 polymer ?
#
loop_
_entity_poly.entity_id
_entity_poly.type
_entity_poly.pdbx_seq_one_letter_code
_entity_poly.pdbx_strand_id
1 'polypeptide(L)'
;MPRRRGLPTRHGASSMTRPLAKRCGPRWPACEPCSGHRGRLPARRRWCSSSFAARRQACDEVVPAIAAVFATLLGAPYCGCRLLGAGGCLYGRLCLARASRSRRDLHQQEPDVADPPASGADGRVFSHLMRLPVGFHLKNPSSRMMSRVINDVNWIQNAVSGVIKDFFQQSLTFLVLLGVVFYQNWQLTLLASVVIPLSVYPMVRFGSRLRRIATIGQERTADMTTALQETLTGIRIVKGFTQESAEDRRFARHNVAYFRSLMKSTQVSAITAPVLEAIGVIGVAGIIWYGGSQVIRGTMTPGTFFSFLTAMFLMYSPIKRLASSNNTIQQALSAAERVFAVLDVETEAATDTGVRGLDGVRTSIELRGVSFRYDGVETWALRDISLTVRAGEVLALVGSSGAGKTTLVNLIPRFYDPTEGTILIDGVDLREIRLVALRRQIGIVSQETLLFDDTVRNNIAYGKDEVSDESIMEAGRAAYAHEFVTKLPNGYDTLIGENGVKLSGGERQRLAIARALLRNPPILILDEAT
;
A
#
# COMPACT_ATOMS: atom_id res chain seq x y z
N MET A 1 -69.15 5.98 -12.84
CA MET A 1 -69.61 6.47 -14.17
C MET A 1 -68.88 7.78 -14.49
N PRO A 2 -68.71 8.22 -15.76
CA PRO A 2 -69.19 7.62 -17.01
C PRO A 2 -68.28 6.59 -17.74
N ARG A 3 -67.36 7.03 -18.62
CA ARG A 3 -67.03 6.36 -19.92
C ARG A 3 -65.53 6.50 -20.29
N ARG A 4 -64.81 5.65 -21.05
CA ARG A 4 -64.99 4.57 -22.08
C ARG A 4 -64.40 4.96 -23.46
N ARG A 5 -63.77 3.98 -24.15
CA ARG A 5 -63.31 3.90 -25.57
C ARG A 5 -61.92 4.54 -25.87
N GLY A 6 -61.07 3.93 -26.71
CA GLY A 6 -61.18 2.62 -27.38
C GLY A 6 -59.96 2.23 -28.24
N LEU A 7 -59.83 0.93 -28.55
CA LEU A 7 -58.92 0.38 -29.58
C LEU A 7 -59.56 0.51 -30.98
N PRO A 8 -58.78 0.50 -32.09
CA PRO A 8 -58.66 -0.74 -32.87
C PRO A 8 -57.32 -1.03 -33.61
N THR A 9 -56.87 -2.29 -33.48
CA THR A 9 -56.26 -3.24 -34.47
C THR A 9 -55.61 -2.86 -35.83
N ARG A 10 -54.50 -3.60 -36.12
CA ARG A 10 -54.02 -4.19 -37.44
C ARG A 10 -53.50 -3.22 -38.53
N HIS A 11 -52.37 -3.44 -39.23
CA HIS A 11 -51.96 -4.59 -40.08
C HIS A 11 -50.47 -4.53 -40.53
N GLY A 12 -49.94 -5.62 -41.14
CA GLY A 12 -48.66 -5.66 -41.91
C GLY A 12 -47.41 -5.95 -41.06
N ALA A 13 -46.67 -7.08 -41.12
CA ALA A 13 -46.44 -8.16 -42.10
C ALA A 13 -45.42 -7.86 -43.22
N SER A 14 -44.51 -8.82 -43.45
CA SER A 14 -43.33 -8.80 -44.35
C SER A 14 -42.15 -7.91 -43.89
N SER A 15 -40.87 -8.26 -44.07
CA SER A 15 -40.24 -9.40 -44.76
C SER A 15 -38.90 -9.85 -44.12
N MET A 16 -38.61 -11.15 -44.24
CA MET A 16 -37.37 -11.80 -44.78
C MET A 16 -36.03 -11.03 -44.77
N THR A 17 -34.83 -11.63 -44.64
CA THR A 17 -34.35 -13.00 -44.34
C THR A 17 -32.83 -12.95 -44.09
N ARG A 18 -32.35 -13.59 -43.01
CA ARG A 18 -31.13 -14.44 -42.85
C ARG A 18 -29.75 -14.09 -43.51
N PRO A 19 -28.64 -14.71 -43.05
CA PRO A 19 -27.33 -14.02 -42.96
C PRO A 19 -26.34 -14.39 -44.06
N LEU A 20 -25.23 -13.66 -44.12
CA LEU A 20 -24.01 -14.06 -44.84
C LEU A 20 -22.74 -13.81 -44.01
N ALA A 21 -21.72 -14.64 -44.27
CA ALA A 21 -20.48 -14.73 -43.51
C ALA A 21 -19.24 -14.48 -44.39
N LYS A 22 -18.07 -14.34 -43.74
CA LYS A 22 -16.70 -14.38 -44.30
C LYS A 22 -16.24 -13.19 -45.17
N ARG A 23 -15.23 -12.48 -44.68
CA ARG A 23 -13.83 -12.41 -45.22
C ARG A 23 -13.00 -11.56 -44.24
N CYS A 24 -11.90 -12.09 -43.69
CA CYS A 24 -10.54 -12.05 -44.24
C CYS A 24 -10.03 -10.60 -44.44
N GLY A 25 -9.10 -10.16 -43.59
CA GLY A 25 -8.41 -8.86 -43.72
C GLY A 25 -7.23 -8.90 -44.69
N PRO A 26 -6.32 -7.91 -44.62
CA PRO A 26 -4.91 -8.24 -44.84
C PRO A 26 -3.86 -7.45 -44.01
N ARG A 27 -2.72 -8.13 -43.81
CA ARG A 27 -1.33 -7.63 -43.80
C ARG A 27 -0.84 -6.69 -42.67
N TRP A 28 -0.13 -7.29 -41.72
CA TRP A 28 1.16 -6.77 -41.25
C TRP A 28 2.29 -7.29 -42.16
N PRO A 29 3.41 -6.58 -42.35
CA PRO A 29 4.51 -6.99 -43.23
C PRO A 29 5.38 -8.10 -42.63
N ALA A 30 6.00 -8.89 -43.51
CA ALA A 30 6.83 -10.04 -43.15
C ALA A 30 8.28 -9.65 -42.82
N CYS A 31 8.96 -10.52 -42.06
CA CYS A 31 10.42 -10.54 -41.99
C CYS A 31 10.97 -11.49 -43.07
N GLU A 32 11.99 -11.06 -43.80
CA GLU A 32 12.89 -11.94 -44.56
C GLU A 32 14.36 -11.72 -44.15
N PRO A 33 15.26 -12.70 -44.41
CA PRO A 33 16.56 -12.76 -43.74
C PRO A 33 17.68 -12.08 -44.56
N CYS A 34 18.57 -11.36 -43.87
CA CYS A 34 19.85 -10.94 -44.45
C CYS A 34 21.03 -11.62 -43.74
N SER A 35 21.92 -12.17 -44.56
CA SER A 35 23.12 -12.91 -44.18
C SER A 35 24.30 -11.97 -43.88
N GLY A 36 25.08 -12.35 -42.86
CA GLY A 36 26.52 -12.15 -42.75
C GLY A 36 27.14 -10.76 -42.97
N HIS A 37 27.58 -10.12 -41.88
CA HIS A 37 29.00 -9.71 -41.78
C HIS A 37 29.48 -9.65 -40.32
N ARG A 38 30.79 -9.83 -40.12
CA ARG A 38 31.44 -9.99 -38.80
C ARG A 38 31.64 -8.64 -38.09
N GLY A 39 31.37 -8.56 -36.78
CA GLY A 39 31.71 -7.39 -35.95
C GLY A 39 31.38 -7.57 -34.46
N ARG A 40 32.38 -7.41 -33.59
CA ARG A 40 32.39 -7.75 -32.15
C ARG A 40 31.25 -7.12 -31.31
N LEU A 41 30.61 -7.93 -30.46
CA LEU A 41 29.79 -7.51 -29.32
C LEU A 41 30.65 -7.34 -28.05
N PRO A 42 30.18 -6.56 -27.06
CA PRO A 42 30.02 -7.11 -25.71
C PRO A 42 28.58 -7.05 -25.19
N ALA A 43 28.32 -7.86 -24.17
CA ALA A 43 26.99 -8.25 -23.71
C ALA A 43 26.13 -7.13 -23.07
N ARG A 44 24.87 -7.04 -23.51
CA ARG A 44 23.69 -6.77 -22.64
C ARG A 44 22.47 -7.51 -23.20
N ARG A 45 21.97 -8.53 -22.50
CA ARG A 45 20.75 -9.28 -22.87
C ARG A 45 19.79 -9.36 -21.69
N ARG A 46 18.49 -9.13 -22.00
CA ARG A 46 17.29 -9.59 -21.28
C ARG A 46 17.03 -9.05 -19.87
N TRP A 47 16.34 -7.91 -19.81
CA TRP A 47 15.46 -7.52 -18.70
C TRP A 47 14.11 -7.01 -19.23
N CYS A 48 13.36 -7.86 -19.95
CA CYS A 48 11.94 -7.62 -20.26
C CYS A 48 11.24 -8.89 -20.79
N SER A 49 10.59 -9.67 -19.90
CA SER A 49 9.50 -10.62 -20.21
C SER A 49 9.04 -11.53 -19.05
N SER A 50 9.79 -11.64 -17.94
CA SER A 50 9.52 -12.62 -16.87
C SER A 50 8.42 -12.22 -15.87
N SER A 51 8.05 -10.94 -15.78
CA SER A 51 7.22 -10.39 -14.69
C SER A 51 5.72 -10.78 -14.74
N PHE A 52 5.21 -11.30 -15.85
CA PHE A 52 3.80 -11.72 -15.96
C PHE A 52 3.58 -13.23 -15.77
N ALA A 53 4.59 -14.07 -16.03
CA ALA A 53 4.49 -15.52 -15.82
C ALA A 53 4.62 -15.90 -14.33
N ALA A 54 5.53 -15.23 -13.60
CA ALA A 54 5.79 -15.50 -12.18
C ALA A 54 4.58 -15.23 -11.27
N ARG A 55 3.67 -14.32 -11.66
CA ARG A 55 2.46 -13.98 -10.87
C ARG A 55 1.43 -15.11 -10.76
N ARG A 56 1.56 -16.22 -11.50
CA ARG A 56 0.66 -17.38 -11.36
C ARG A 56 1.14 -18.46 -10.38
N GLN A 57 2.44 -18.58 -10.10
CA GLN A 57 2.95 -19.74 -9.34
C GLN A 57 2.81 -19.62 -7.81
N ALA A 58 2.81 -18.40 -7.24
CA ALA A 58 2.69 -18.21 -5.79
C ALA A 58 1.29 -18.50 -5.21
N CYS A 59 0.28 -18.77 -6.04
CA CYS A 59 -1.11 -18.97 -5.58
C CYS A 59 -1.43 -20.38 -5.11
N ASP A 60 -0.56 -21.35 -5.42
CA ASP A 60 -0.87 -22.78 -5.44
C ASP A 60 -0.10 -23.63 -4.41
N GLU A 61 0.71 -23.07 -3.49
CA GLU A 61 1.66 -23.88 -2.68
C GLU A 61 1.09 -24.54 -1.40
N VAL A 62 -0.01 -24.04 -0.80
CA VAL A 62 -0.48 -24.54 0.51
C VAL A 62 -1.53 -25.67 0.41
N VAL A 63 -2.32 -25.71 -0.66
CA VAL A 63 -3.17 -26.87 -0.98
C VAL A 63 -2.33 -28.15 -1.19
N PRO A 64 -1.21 -28.14 -1.96
CA PRO A 64 -0.33 -29.29 -2.08
C PRO A 64 0.53 -29.51 -0.84
N ALA A 65 0.72 -28.57 0.09
CA ALA A 65 1.35 -28.88 1.38
C ALA A 65 0.45 -29.83 2.21
N ILE A 66 -0.85 -29.53 2.30
CA ILE A 66 -1.83 -30.42 2.95
C ILE A 66 -1.98 -31.73 2.15
N ALA A 67 -2.08 -31.65 0.81
CA ALA A 67 -2.18 -32.85 -0.02
C ALA A 67 -0.89 -33.70 -0.01
N ALA A 68 0.29 -33.12 0.19
CA ALA A 68 1.55 -33.85 0.34
C ALA A 68 1.63 -34.56 1.70
N VAL A 69 1.17 -33.93 2.79
CA VAL A 69 1.01 -34.63 4.07
C VAL A 69 0.06 -35.83 3.93
N PHE A 70 -1.08 -35.66 3.24
CA PHE A 70 -1.99 -36.78 2.96
C PHE A 70 -1.42 -37.83 2.01
N ALA A 71 -0.68 -37.45 0.96
CA ALA A 71 -0.04 -38.38 0.03
C ALA A 71 1.07 -39.20 0.71
N THR A 72 1.84 -38.57 1.61
CA THR A 72 2.90 -39.22 2.39
C THR A 72 2.31 -40.20 3.42
N LEU A 73 1.12 -39.91 3.97
CA LEU A 73 0.41 -40.78 4.90
C LEU A 73 -0.39 -41.92 4.23
N LEU A 74 -0.74 -41.80 2.94
CA LEU A 74 -1.59 -42.78 2.23
C LEU A 74 -0.85 -43.67 1.21
N GLY A 75 0.47 -43.52 1.06
CA GLY A 75 1.30 -44.45 0.27
C GLY A 75 1.00 -44.52 -1.23
N ALA A 76 0.25 -43.56 -1.78
CA ALA A 76 -0.13 -43.54 -3.19
C ALA A 76 0.95 -42.84 -4.06
N PRO A 77 1.41 -43.45 -5.17
CA PRO A 77 2.42 -42.84 -6.03
C PRO A 77 1.85 -41.64 -6.80
N TYR A 78 2.31 -40.44 -6.44
CA TYR A 78 2.00 -39.21 -7.17
C TYR A 78 2.73 -39.21 -8.53
N CYS A 79 2.02 -39.60 -9.59
CA CYS A 79 2.53 -39.49 -10.95
C CYS A 79 2.29 -38.07 -11.48
N GLY A 80 3.37 -37.28 -11.59
CA GLY A 80 3.38 -36.04 -12.40
C GLY A 80 3.62 -34.72 -11.66
N CYS A 81 4.83 -34.50 -11.14
CA CYS A 81 5.49 -33.18 -11.21
C CYS A 81 7.02 -33.26 -10.97
N ARG A 82 7.80 -33.39 -12.05
CA ARG A 82 9.23 -33.05 -12.03
C ARG A 82 9.38 -31.52 -11.99
N LEU A 83 9.50 -30.92 -10.80
CA LEU A 83 10.12 -29.59 -10.57
C LEU A 83 10.17 -29.18 -9.08
N LEU A 84 10.77 -30.01 -8.22
CA LEU A 84 11.22 -29.56 -6.89
C LEU A 84 12.65 -28.98 -6.99
N GLY A 85 12.74 -27.75 -7.48
CA GLY A 85 13.99 -27.01 -7.62
C GLY A 85 14.12 -25.86 -6.62
N ALA A 86 14.77 -26.10 -5.48
CA ALA A 86 15.54 -25.15 -4.64
C ALA A 86 15.01 -23.72 -4.29
N GLY A 87 13.78 -23.34 -4.62
CA GLY A 87 13.31 -21.95 -4.50
C GLY A 87 12.96 -21.49 -3.08
N GLY A 88 12.16 -22.27 -2.35
CA GLY A 88 11.58 -21.83 -1.06
C GLY A 88 12.61 -21.57 0.05
N CYS A 89 13.66 -22.39 0.13
CA CYS A 89 14.74 -22.18 1.12
C CYS A 89 15.65 -20.99 0.79
N LEU A 90 15.71 -20.55 -0.48
CA LEU A 90 16.58 -19.45 -0.87
C LEU A 90 16.03 -18.10 -0.39
N TYR A 91 14.71 -17.87 -0.49
CA TYR A 91 14.09 -16.64 -0.01
C TYR A 91 14.15 -16.48 1.51
N GLY A 92 13.88 -17.56 2.28
CA GLY A 92 14.04 -17.52 3.74
C GLY A 92 15.48 -17.22 4.18
N ARG A 93 16.47 -17.80 3.50
CA ARG A 93 17.89 -17.52 3.76
C ARG A 93 18.32 -16.13 3.28
N LEU A 94 17.79 -15.60 2.18
CA LEU A 94 18.04 -14.23 1.76
C LEU A 94 17.44 -13.22 2.74
N CYS A 95 16.21 -13.41 3.22
CA CYS A 95 15.62 -12.54 4.25
C CYS A 95 16.43 -12.57 5.56
N LEU A 96 16.83 -13.74 6.05
CA LEU A 96 17.67 -13.85 7.26
C LEU A 96 19.09 -13.27 7.06
N ALA A 97 19.71 -13.51 5.89
CA ALA A 97 21.03 -12.93 5.57
C ALA A 97 20.97 -11.40 5.42
N ARG A 98 19.90 -10.85 4.83
CA ARG A 98 19.70 -9.40 4.64
C ARG A 98 19.33 -8.70 5.96
N ALA A 99 18.47 -9.31 6.78
CA ALA A 99 18.20 -8.85 8.14
C ALA A 99 19.46 -8.84 9.03
N SER A 100 20.37 -9.81 8.85
CA SER A 100 21.64 -9.84 9.57
C SER A 100 22.69 -8.83 9.07
N ARG A 101 22.59 -8.34 7.83
CA ARG A 101 23.39 -7.20 7.33
C ARG A 101 22.86 -5.87 7.84
N SER A 102 21.55 -5.63 7.70
CA SER A 102 20.88 -4.46 8.26
C SER A 102 21.19 -4.27 9.76
N ARG A 103 21.27 -5.38 10.54
CA ARG A 103 21.69 -5.34 11.95
C ARG A 103 23.14 -4.89 12.20
N ARG A 104 24.06 -5.03 11.23
CA ARG A 104 25.44 -4.54 11.34
C ARG A 104 25.51 -3.07 10.96
N ASP A 105 24.83 -2.68 9.89
CA ASP A 105 24.82 -1.30 9.41
C ASP A 105 24.14 -0.36 10.43
N LEU A 106 23.09 -0.83 11.12
CA LEU A 106 22.43 -0.14 12.24
C LEU A 106 23.32 0.11 13.48
N HIS A 107 24.49 -0.54 13.60
CA HIS A 107 25.42 -0.33 14.72
C HIS A 107 26.53 0.70 14.42
N GLN A 108 26.55 1.30 13.22
CA GLN A 108 27.56 2.30 12.82
C GLN A 108 27.02 3.71 12.57
N GLN A 109 25.75 3.99 12.89
CA GLN A 109 25.25 5.36 12.94
C GLN A 109 25.50 5.96 14.33
N GLU A 110 26.47 6.87 14.41
CA GLU A 110 26.65 7.75 15.56
C GLU A 110 25.42 8.65 15.77
N PRO A 111 25.14 9.07 17.03
CA PRO A 111 23.88 9.71 17.37
C PRO A 111 23.96 11.22 17.20
N ASP A 112 23.33 11.73 16.14
CA ASP A 112 22.89 13.13 16.09
C ASP A 112 21.36 13.15 15.90
N VAL A 113 20.66 13.97 16.71
CA VAL A 113 19.22 13.87 17.06
C VAL A 113 18.87 12.67 17.96
N ALA A 114 18.93 12.90 19.27
CA ALA A 114 18.66 11.92 20.34
C ALA A 114 17.16 11.76 20.68
N ASP A 115 16.33 11.40 19.69
CA ASP A 115 14.98 10.90 19.96
C ASP A 115 14.97 9.36 20.03
N PRO A 116 14.45 8.74 21.12
CA PRO A 116 14.26 7.30 21.13
C PRO A 116 13.23 6.91 20.06
N PRO A 117 13.49 5.90 19.21
CA PRO A 117 12.52 5.49 18.20
C PRO A 117 11.22 5.08 18.88
N ALA A 118 10.12 5.71 18.48
CA ALA A 118 8.79 5.48 19.06
C ALA A 118 8.50 3.97 19.19
N SER A 119 8.00 3.57 20.36
CA SER A 119 8.03 2.19 20.83
C SER A 119 7.12 1.26 20.03
N GLY A 120 7.64 0.68 18.95
CA GLY A 120 6.90 -0.23 18.10
C GLY A 120 7.56 -0.46 16.75
N ALA A 121 6.89 -1.23 15.89
CA ALA A 121 7.31 -1.38 14.49
C ALA A 121 6.78 -0.22 13.63
N ASP A 122 5.57 0.23 13.94
CA ASP A 122 4.89 1.44 13.50
C ASP A 122 5.72 2.69 13.79
N GLY A 123 6.19 2.87 15.03
CA GLY A 123 7.05 4.00 15.40
C GLY A 123 8.37 4.06 14.64
N ARG A 124 8.99 2.90 14.34
CA ARG A 124 10.19 2.83 13.49
C ARG A 124 9.91 3.18 12.03
N VAL A 125 8.82 2.67 11.45
CA VAL A 125 8.43 2.99 10.06
C VAL A 125 8.08 4.47 9.95
N PHE A 126 7.40 5.06 10.94
CA PHE A 126 7.12 6.49 11.00
C PHE A 126 8.40 7.33 11.09
N SER A 127 9.31 7.00 12.02
CA SER A 127 10.59 7.70 12.17
C SER A 127 11.44 7.64 10.89
N HIS A 128 11.47 6.48 10.21
CA HIS A 128 12.14 6.33 8.92
C HIS A 128 11.48 7.17 7.83
N LEU A 129 10.14 7.16 7.73
CA LEU A 129 9.39 7.99 6.77
C LEU A 129 9.69 9.48 6.92
N MET A 130 9.87 9.99 8.14
CA MET A 130 10.22 11.41 8.37
C MET A 130 11.66 11.76 7.99
N ARG A 131 12.51 10.77 7.70
CA ARG A 131 13.92 10.94 7.29
C ARG A 131 14.14 10.69 5.79
N LEU A 132 13.08 10.40 5.02
CA LEU A 132 13.19 10.18 3.58
C LEU A 132 13.22 11.50 2.79
N PRO A 133 13.88 11.53 1.61
CA PRO A 133 13.94 12.73 0.77
C PRO A 133 12.57 13.25 0.37
N VAL A 134 12.40 14.57 0.30
CA VAL A 134 11.14 15.24 -0.13
C VAL A 134 10.63 14.69 -1.47
N GLY A 135 11.52 14.37 -2.40
CA GLY A 135 11.19 13.73 -3.69
C GLY A 135 10.49 12.35 -3.57
N PHE A 136 10.67 11.61 -2.47
CA PHE A 136 9.93 10.38 -2.19
C PHE A 136 8.47 10.67 -1.80
N HIS A 137 8.23 11.75 -1.03
CA HIS A 137 6.90 12.16 -0.59
C HIS A 137 6.06 12.68 -1.75
N LEU A 138 6.61 13.49 -2.65
CA LEU A 138 5.86 13.96 -3.83
C LEU A 138 5.46 12.82 -4.79
N LYS A 139 6.23 11.73 -4.85
CA LYS A 139 5.92 10.53 -5.66
C LYS A 139 4.93 9.56 -4.98
N ASN A 140 4.69 9.68 -3.68
CA ASN A 140 3.89 8.74 -2.89
C ASN A 140 2.83 9.47 -2.06
N PRO A 141 1.54 9.40 -2.44
CA PRO A 141 0.47 10.07 -1.70
C PRO A 141 0.45 9.73 -0.21
N SER A 142 0.25 10.73 0.66
CA SER A 142 0.28 10.59 2.12
C SER A 142 -0.68 9.49 2.64
N SER A 143 -1.85 9.32 2.00
CA SER A 143 -2.80 8.24 2.30
C SER A 143 -2.21 6.84 2.11
N ARG A 144 -1.32 6.65 1.12
CA ARG A 144 -0.59 5.40 0.91
C ARG A 144 0.44 5.16 2.02
N MET A 145 1.13 6.21 2.46
CA MET A 145 2.09 6.12 3.58
C MET A 145 1.38 5.77 4.89
N MET A 146 0.29 6.47 5.20
CA MET A 146 -0.53 6.23 6.39
C MET A 146 -1.06 4.78 6.43
N SER A 147 -1.53 4.25 5.30
CA SER A 147 -1.97 2.86 5.21
C SER A 147 -0.82 1.85 5.43
N ARG A 148 0.42 2.18 5.03
CA ARG A 148 1.59 1.33 5.34
C ARG A 148 1.91 1.33 6.84
N VAL A 149 1.93 2.49 7.49
CA VAL A 149 2.22 2.61 8.93
C VAL A 149 1.16 1.92 9.77
N ILE A 150 -0.12 2.11 9.46
CA ILE A 150 -1.22 1.55 10.26
C ILE A 150 -1.57 0.12 9.80
N ASN A 151 -2.04 -0.06 8.56
CA ASN A 151 -2.63 -1.34 8.16
C ASN A 151 -1.56 -2.40 7.92
N ASP A 152 -0.51 -2.10 7.17
CA ASP A 152 0.50 -3.09 6.80
C ASP A 152 1.32 -3.56 8.03
N VAL A 153 1.68 -2.65 8.95
CA VAL A 153 2.32 -3.04 10.22
C VAL A 153 1.38 -3.89 11.08
N ASN A 154 0.09 -3.54 11.21
CA ASN A 154 -0.88 -4.36 11.95
C ASN A 154 -1.03 -5.78 11.37
N TRP A 155 -1.00 -5.95 10.04
CA TRP A 155 -1.01 -7.28 9.42
C TRP A 155 0.23 -8.10 9.79
N ILE A 156 1.41 -7.48 9.82
CA ILE A 156 2.67 -8.13 10.22
C ILE A 156 2.63 -8.52 11.71
N GLN A 157 2.22 -7.61 12.59
CA GLN A 157 2.11 -7.87 14.03
C GLN A 157 1.11 -9.01 14.33
N ASN A 158 -0.07 -8.99 13.70
CA ASN A 158 -1.08 -10.04 13.87
C ASN A 158 -0.61 -11.41 13.37
N ALA A 159 0.19 -11.47 12.30
CA ALA A 159 0.79 -12.72 11.85
C ALA A 159 1.87 -13.24 12.82
N VAL A 160 2.77 -12.38 13.31
CA VAL A 160 3.81 -12.80 14.26
C VAL A 160 3.20 -13.28 15.58
N SER A 161 2.26 -12.53 16.16
CA SER A 161 1.68 -12.85 17.47
C SER A 161 0.60 -13.95 17.40
N GLY A 162 -0.28 -13.89 16.40
CA GLY A 162 -1.42 -14.81 16.28
C GLY A 162 -1.07 -16.09 15.54
N VAL A 163 -0.53 -15.97 14.32
CA VAL A 163 -0.34 -17.15 13.44
C VAL A 163 0.74 -18.08 13.97
N ILE A 164 1.85 -17.59 14.53
CA ILE A 164 2.88 -18.48 15.09
C ILE A 164 2.28 -19.31 16.23
N LYS A 165 1.56 -18.68 17.16
CA LYS A 165 0.87 -19.37 18.25
C LYS A 165 -0.14 -20.41 17.75
N ASP A 166 -1.05 -20.02 16.86
CA ASP A 166 -2.04 -20.95 16.32
C ASP A 166 -1.37 -22.06 15.50
N PHE A 167 -0.33 -21.79 14.72
CA PHE A 167 0.36 -22.82 13.94
C PHE A 167 0.96 -23.90 14.84
N PHE A 168 1.70 -23.51 15.89
CA PHE A 168 2.26 -24.47 16.85
C PHE A 168 1.16 -25.19 17.64
N GLN A 169 0.21 -24.46 18.22
CA GLN A 169 -0.83 -25.04 19.08
C GLN A 169 -1.76 -25.98 18.31
N GLN A 170 -2.26 -25.55 17.14
CA GLN A 170 -3.21 -26.33 16.35
C GLN A 170 -2.53 -27.51 15.64
N SER A 171 -1.28 -27.38 15.17
CA SER A 171 -0.54 -28.52 14.60
C SER A 171 -0.26 -29.58 15.65
N LEU A 172 0.16 -29.19 16.87
CA LEU A 172 0.38 -30.14 17.97
C LEU A 172 -0.92 -30.82 18.38
N THR A 173 -2.01 -30.05 18.54
CA THR A 173 -3.34 -30.60 18.88
C THR A 173 -3.83 -31.57 17.80
N PHE A 174 -3.65 -31.24 16.52
CA PHE A 174 -4.00 -32.12 15.40
C PHE A 174 -3.18 -33.43 15.43
N LEU A 175 -1.86 -33.36 15.60
CA LEU A 175 -0.99 -34.55 15.66
C LEU A 175 -1.32 -35.46 16.85
N VAL A 176 -1.60 -34.88 18.02
CA VAL A 176 -2.02 -35.64 19.21
C VAL A 176 -3.36 -36.32 18.98
N LEU A 177 -4.37 -35.61 18.47
CA LEU A 177 -5.67 -36.20 18.17
C LEU A 177 -5.58 -37.29 17.10
N LEU A 178 -4.78 -37.08 16.05
CA LEU A 178 -4.53 -38.09 15.02
C LEU A 178 -3.90 -39.36 15.62
N GLY A 179 -2.91 -39.21 16.50
CA GLY A 179 -2.29 -40.32 17.23
C GLY A 179 -3.28 -41.07 18.12
N VAL A 180 -4.15 -40.36 18.86
CA VAL A 180 -5.21 -40.96 19.69
C VAL A 180 -6.20 -41.76 18.84
N VAL A 181 -6.65 -41.20 17.71
CA VAL A 181 -7.61 -41.83 16.79
C VAL A 181 -7.03 -43.12 16.18
N PHE A 182 -5.77 -43.09 15.73
CA PHE A 182 -5.04 -44.27 15.26
C PHE A 182 -4.83 -45.33 16.35
N TYR A 183 -4.44 -44.92 17.56
CA TYR A 183 -4.20 -45.81 18.70
C TYR A 183 -5.48 -46.52 19.15
N GLN A 184 -6.63 -45.83 19.14
CA GLN A 184 -7.91 -46.43 19.51
C GLN A 184 -8.41 -47.45 18.47
N ASN A 185 -8.42 -47.10 17.19
CA ASN A 185 -8.81 -48.03 16.13
C ASN A 185 -8.29 -47.60 14.74
N TRP A 186 -7.22 -48.25 14.28
CA TRP A 186 -6.61 -47.99 12.97
C TRP A 186 -7.55 -48.32 11.78
N GLN A 187 -8.47 -49.28 11.91
CA GLN A 187 -9.42 -49.66 10.86
C GLN A 187 -10.49 -48.57 10.65
N LEU A 188 -11.06 -48.05 11.74
CA LEU A 188 -11.97 -46.91 11.71
C LEU A 188 -11.25 -45.64 11.22
N THR A 189 -9.97 -45.49 11.55
CA THR A 189 -9.15 -44.36 11.08
C THR A 189 -8.94 -44.41 9.56
N LEU A 190 -8.68 -45.59 8.98
CA LEU A 190 -8.61 -45.79 7.53
C LEU A 190 -9.94 -45.46 6.85
N LEU A 191 -11.07 -45.91 7.42
CA LEU A 191 -12.40 -45.59 6.90
C LEU A 191 -12.68 -44.07 6.92
N ALA A 192 -12.37 -43.40 8.04
CA ALA A 192 -12.47 -41.94 8.16
C ALA A 192 -11.54 -41.21 7.18
N SER A 193 -10.36 -41.76 6.89
CA SER A 193 -9.39 -41.18 5.96
C SER A 193 -9.90 -41.10 4.52
N VAL A 194 -10.88 -41.93 4.11
CA VAL A 194 -11.55 -41.86 2.80
C VAL A 194 -12.46 -40.63 2.67
N VAL A 195 -13.04 -40.16 3.77
CA VAL A 195 -13.92 -38.97 3.80
C VAL A 195 -13.14 -37.68 3.49
N ILE A 196 -11.84 -37.67 3.82
CA ILE A 196 -10.96 -36.50 3.69
C ILE A 196 -10.74 -36.09 2.21
N PRO A 197 -10.22 -36.93 1.30
CA PRO A 197 -10.06 -36.55 -0.11
C PRO A 197 -11.42 -36.23 -0.77
N LEU A 198 -12.49 -36.91 -0.36
CA LEU A 198 -13.86 -36.63 -0.80
C LEU A 198 -14.32 -35.21 -0.42
N SER A 199 -13.88 -34.71 0.73
CA SER A 199 -14.16 -33.35 1.23
C SER A 199 -13.21 -32.28 0.64
N VAL A 200 -11.93 -32.62 0.47
CA VAL A 200 -10.90 -31.68 -0.03
C VAL A 200 -11.13 -31.32 -1.50
N TYR A 201 -11.51 -32.28 -2.35
CA TYR A 201 -11.77 -32.03 -3.77
C TYR A 201 -12.82 -30.92 -4.05
N PRO A 202 -14.06 -30.99 -3.51
CA PRO A 202 -15.02 -29.91 -3.69
C PRO A 202 -14.58 -28.62 -3.01
N MET A 203 -13.94 -28.68 -1.83
CA MET A 203 -13.42 -27.50 -1.13
C MET A 203 -12.43 -26.69 -1.99
N VAL A 204 -11.46 -27.34 -2.64
CA VAL A 204 -10.49 -26.68 -3.54
C VAL A 204 -11.18 -26.13 -4.80
N ARG A 205 -12.15 -26.88 -5.35
CA ARG A 205 -12.91 -26.47 -6.55
C ARG A 205 -13.83 -25.27 -6.28
N PHE A 206 -14.48 -25.21 -5.12
CA PHE A 206 -15.26 -24.05 -4.70
C PHE A 206 -14.37 -22.87 -4.33
N GLY A 207 -13.27 -23.09 -3.59
CA GLY A 207 -12.32 -22.03 -3.22
C GLY A 207 -11.68 -21.32 -4.42
N SER A 208 -11.23 -22.07 -5.43
CA SER A 208 -10.70 -21.50 -6.68
C SER A 208 -11.76 -20.73 -7.48
N ARG A 209 -12.99 -21.25 -7.56
CA ARG A 209 -14.13 -20.54 -8.17
C ARG A 209 -14.49 -19.26 -7.43
N LEU A 210 -14.48 -19.29 -6.09
CA LEU A 210 -14.77 -18.14 -5.24
C LEU A 210 -13.68 -17.06 -5.36
N ARG A 211 -12.39 -17.44 -5.35
CA ARG A 211 -11.27 -16.52 -5.65
C ARG A 211 -11.48 -15.77 -6.98
N ARG A 212 -11.82 -16.49 -8.06
CA ARG A 212 -12.07 -15.88 -9.37
C ARG A 212 -13.27 -14.90 -9.36
N ILE A 213 -14.34 -15.21 -8.62
CA ILE A 213 -15.48 -14.32 -8.48
C ILE A 213 -15.10 -13.09 -7.62
N ALA A 214 -14.30 -13.27 -6.57
CA ALA A 214 -13.82 -12.18 -5.73
C ALA A 214 -12.95 -11.18 -6.50
N THR A 215 -12.07 -11.64 -7.40
CA THR A 215 -11.30 -10.75 -8.29
C THR A 215 -12.21 -9.89 -9.16
N ILE A 216 -13.21 -10.50 -9.82
CA ILE A 216 -14.19 -9.77 -10.64
C ILE A 216 -15.05 -8.84 -9.76
N GLY A 217 -15.35 -9.24 -8.53
CA GLY A 217 -16.02 -8.40 -7.53
C GLY A 217 -15.23 -7.14 -7.20
N GLN A 218 -13.92 -7.28 -6.95
CA GLN A 218 -13.01 -6.15 -6.69
C GLN A 218 -12.95 -5.17 -7.87
N GLU A 219 -12.89 -5.66 -9.11
CA GLU A 219 -12.99 -4.82 -10.32
C GLU A 219 -14.31 -4.01 -10.33
N ARG A 220 -15.46 -4.62 -10.00
CA ARG A 220 -16.75 -3.91 -9.93
C ARG A 220 -16.88 -2.95 -8.76
N THR A 221 -16.25 -3.24 -7.63
CA THR A 221 -16.14 -2.29 -6.52
C THR A 221 -15.31 -1.07 -6.96
N ALA A 222 -14.16 -1.29 -7.63
CA ALA A 222 -13.32 -0.20 -8.13
C ALA A 222 -14.05 0.67 -9.17
N ASP A 223 -14.77 0.07 -10.12
CA ASP A 223 -15.63 0.80 -11.07
C ASP A 223 -16.62 1.72 -10.33
N MET A 224 -17.32 1.19 -9.31
CA MET A 224 -18.34 1.90 -8.55
C MET A 224 -17.76 3.01 -7.66
N THR A 225 -16.65 2.74 -6.97
CA THR A 225 -15.94 3.72 -6.13
C THR A 225 -15.36 4.85 -6.97
N THR A 226 -14.83 4.55 -8.16
CA THR A 226 -14.31 5.57 -9.09
C THR A 226 -15.43 6.50 -9.56
N ALA A 227 -16.57 5.94 -10.00
CA ALA A 227 -17.74 6.73 -10.38
C ALA A 227 -18.24 7.62 -9.23
N LEU A 228 -18.33 7.08 -8.00
CA LEU A 228 -18.73 7.85 -6.82
C LEU A 228 -17.75 9.00 -6.52
N GLN A 229 -16.44 8.74 -6.59
CA GLN A 229 -15.41 9.74 -6.36
C GLN A 229 -15.45 10.85 -7.42
N GLU A 230 -15.60 10.51 -8.70
CA GLU A 230 -15.79 11.50 -9.78
C GLU A 230 -17.01 12.39 -9.54
N THR A 231 -18.18 11.81 -9.24
CA THR A 231 -19.42 12.57 -9.02
C THR A 231 -19.33 13.46 -7.78
N LEU A 232 -18.72 13.00 -6.69
CA LEU A 232 -18.59 13.79 -5.45
C LEU A 232 -17.53 14.89 -5.55
N THR A 233 -16.35 14.60 -6.11
CA THR A 233 -15.33 15.64 -6.36
C THR A 233 -15.83 16.65 -7.39
N GLY A 234 -16.56 16.19 -8.42
CA GLY A 234 -17.19 17.01 -9.44
C GLY A 234 -18.54 17.63 -9.06
N ILE A 235 -18.97 17.59 -7.78
CA ILE A 235 -20.35 17.93 -7.42
C ILE A 235 -20.78 19.35 -7.84
N ARG A 236 -19.86 20.33 -7.84
CA ARG A 236 -20.12 21.69 -8.33
C ARG A 236 -20.38 21.73 -9.85
N ILE A 237 -19.72 20.86 -10.62
CA ILE A 237 -19.94 20.69 -12.06
C ILE A 237 -21.29 20.01 -12.30
N VAL A 238 -21.55 18.89 -11.61
CA VAL A 238 -22.83 18.15 -11.74
C VAL A 238 -24.02 19.06 -11.43
N LYS A 239 -23.93 19.89 -10.39
CA LYS A 239 -24.94 20.90 -10.03
C LYS A 239 -24.99 22.07 -11.02
N GLY A 240 -23.85 22.59 -11.45
CA GLY A 240 -23.78 23.70 -12.42
C GLY A 240 -24.36 23.36 -13.80
N PHE A 241 -24.31 22.09 -14.21
CA PHE A 241 -24.87 21.58 -15.47
C PHE A 241 -26.17 20.77 -15.30
N THR A 242 -26.76 20.75 -14.10
CA THR A 242 -28.02 20.05 -13.75
C THR A 242 -28.10 18.59 -14.22
N GLN A 243 -26.99 17.84 -14.06
CA GLN A 243 -26.84 16.46 -14.54
C GLN A 243 -27.07 15.37 -13.47
N GLU A 244 -27.68 15.68 -12.32
CA GLU A 244 -27.84 14.72 -11.21
C GLU A 244 -28.53 13.41 -11.65
N SER A 245 -29.59 13.52 -12.46
CA SER A 245 -30.30 12.34 -12.99
C SER A 245 -29.48 11.52 -14.00
N ALA A 246 -28.47 12.10 -14.65
CA ALA A 246 -27.60 11.37 -15.55
C ALA A 246 -26.53 10.58 -14.78
N GLU A 247 -25.93 11.21 -13.77
CA GLU A 247 -24.96 10.56 -12.87
C GLU A 247 -25.63 9.48 -12.01
N ASP A 248 -26.87 9.65 -11.53
CA ASP A 248 -27.63 8.60 -10.85
C ASP A 248 -27.79 7.35 -11.74
N ARG A 249 -28.22 7.52 -13.00
CA ARG A 249 -28.30 6.42 -13.98
C ARG A 249 -26.93 5.83 -14.35
N ARG A 250 -25.84 6.58 -14.21
CA ARG A 250 -24.47 6.08 -14.38
C ARG A 250 -24.09 5.20 -13.19
N PHE A 251 -24.24 5.70 -11.96
CA PHE A 251 -23.98 4.97 -10.73
C PHE A 251 -24.83 3.69 -10.62
N ALA A 252 -26.12 3.76 -10.92
CA ALA A 252 -27.02 2.61 -10.89
C ALA A 252 -26.55 1.43 -11.77
N ARG A 253 -25.94 1.71 -12.93
CA ARG A 253 -25.37 0.66 -13.82
C ARG A 253 -24.17 -0.05 -13.16
N HIS A 254 -23.28 0.70 -12.52
CA HIS A 254 -22.15 0.12 -11.78
C HIS A 254 -22.63 -0.66 -10.54
N ASN A 255 -23.59 -0.11 -9.78
CA ASN A 255 -24.17 -0.77 -8.62
C ASN A 255 -24.85 -2.10 -8.96
N VAL A 256 -25.64 -2.17 -10.06
CA VAL A 256 -26.23 -3.44 -10.52
C VAL A 256 -25.17 -4.45 -10.96
N ALA A 257 -24.08 -4.02 -11.59
CA ALA A 257 -22.96 -4.90 -11.95
C ALA A 257 -22.24 -5.46 -10.71
N TYR A 258 -21.99 -4.61 -9.71
CA TYR A 258 -21.45 -4.99 -8.41
C TYR A 258 -22.39 -5.98 -7.68
N PHE A 259 -23.68 -5.66 -7.56
CA PHE A 259 -24.69 -6.51 -6.91
C PHE A 259 -24.78 -7.91 -7.55
N ARG A 260 -24.72 -8.01 -8.88
CA ARG A 260 -24.68 -9.32 -9.59
C ARG A 260 -23.42 -10.12 -9.24
N SER A 261 -22.27 -9.47 -9.07
CA SER A 261 -21.03 -10.14 -8.65
C SER A 261 -21.12 -10.62 -7.20
N LEU A 262 -21.65 -9.76 -6.31
CA LEU A 262 -21.92 -10.08 -4.91
C LEU A 262 -22.84 -11.29 -4.77
N MET A 263 -24.01 -11.28 -5.44
CA MET A 263 -24.95 -12.41 -5.42
C MET A 263 -24.34 -13.70 -5.96
N LYS A 264 -23.51 -13.64 -6.99
CA LYS A 264 -22.79 -14.81 -7.52
C LYS A 264 -21.74 -15.34 -6.52
N SER A 265 -21.10 -14.46 -5.76
CA SER A 265 -20.20 -14.82 -4.65
C SER A 265 -20.97 -15.51 -3.53
N THR A 266 -22.07 -14.88 -3.06
CA THR A 266 -22.94 -15.40 -2.01
C THR A 266 -23.51 -16.78 -2.38
N GLN A 267 -23.97 -17.00 -3.61
CA GLN A 267 -24.45 -18.31 -4.07
C GLN A 267 -23.37 -19.40 -4.00
N VAL A 268 -22.13 -19.10 -4.42
CA VAL A 268 -21.02 -20.06 -4.37
C VAL A 268 -20.56 -20.31 -2.92
N SER A 269 -20.60 -19.29 -2.06
CA SER A 269 -20.30 -19.46 -0.63
C SER A 269 -21.38 -20.28 0.08
N ALA A 270 -22.66 -20.00 -0.18
CA ALA A 270 -23.80 -20.64 0.45
C ALA A 270 -23.91 -22.14 0.12
N ILE A 271 -23.57 -22.56 -1.09
CA ILE A 271 -23.56 -23.99 -1.46
C ILE A 271 -22.35 -24.76 -0.90
N THR A 272 -21.28 -24.06 -0.50
CA THR A 272 -20.05 -24.73 -0.03
C THR A 272 -20.25 -25.43 1.31
N ALA A 273 -20.94 -24.81 2.27
CA ALA A 273 -21.16 -25.41 3.59
C ALA A 273 -22.06 -26.66 3.56
N PRO A 274 -23.26 -26.65 2.94
CA PRO A 274 -24.13 -27.84 2.87
C PRO A 274 -23.49 -29.03 2.16
N VAL A 275 -22.64 -28.81 1.14
CA VAL A 275 -21.93 -29.90 0.46
C VAL A 275 -20.90 -30.55 1.39
N LEU A 276 -20.14 -29.76 2.14
CA LEU A 276 -19.17 -30.29 3.10
C LEU A 276 -19.85 -30.97 4.30
N GLU A 277 -20.97 -30.41 4.76
CA GLU A 277 -21.78 -31.00 5.84
C GLU A 277 -22.40 -32.33 5.41
N ALA A 278 -22.98 -32.42 4.21
CA ALA A 278 -23.51 -33.68 3.68
C ALA A 278 -22.44 -34.77 3.56
N ILE A 279 -21.23 -34.43 3.08
CA ILE A 279 -20.09 -35.36 3.05
C ILE A 279 -19.70 -35.80 4.47
N GLY A 280 -19.67 -34.86 5.43
CA GLY A 280 -19.39 -35.15 6.83
C GLY A 280 -20.41 -36.10 7.47
N VAL A 281 -21.71 -35.85 7.26
CA VAL A 281 -22.80 -36.71 7.76
C VAL A 281 -22.75 -38.11 7.15
N ILE A 282 -22.49 -38.23 5.84
CA ILE A 282 -22.29 -39.54 5.19
C ILE A 282 -21.07 -40.27 5.77
N GLY A 283 -19.97 -39.57 6.01
CA GLY A 283 -18.77 -40.11 6.65
C GLY A 283 -19.04 -40.62 8.07
N VAL A 284 -19.71 -39.82 8.90
CA VAL A 284 -20.12 -40.20 10.27
C VAL A 284 -21.08 -41.38 10.24
N ALA A 285 -22.04 -41.42 9.31
CA ALA A 285 -22.96 -42.56 9.17
C ALA A 285 -22.22 -43.86 8.82
N GLY A 286 -21.21 -43.82 7.93
CA GLY A 286 -20.36 -44.97 7.63
C GLY A 286 -19.52 -45.44 8.83
N ILE A 287 -19.00 -44.49 9.63
CA ILE A 287 -18.27 -44.77 10.87
C ILE A 287 -19.20 -45.38 11.93
N ILE A 288 -20.44 -44.90 12.06
CA ILE A 288 -21.44 -45.47 12.97
C ILE A 288 -21.85 -46.88 12.53
N TRP A 289 -22.06 -47.10 11.23
CA TRP A 289 -22.39 -48.43 10.70
C TRP A 289 -21.28 -49.45 11.00
N TYR A 290 -20.04 -49.13 10.62
CA TYR A 290 -18.92 -50.06 10.79
C TYR A 290 -18.49 -50.19 12.26
N GLY A 291 -18.32 -49.07 12.95
CA GLY A 291 -17.92 -49.03 14.37
C GLY A 291 -18.99 -49.61 15.30
N GLY A 292 -20.27 -49.32 15.07
CA GLY A 292 -21.38 -49.95 15.77
C GLY A 292 -21.41 -51.47 15.56
N SER A 293 -21.13 -51.95 14.34
CA SER A 293 -21.02 -53.39 14.09
C SER A 293 -19.86 -54.06 14.83
N GLN A 294 -18.76 -53.34 15.09
CA GLN A 294 -17.65 -53.82 15.93
C GLN A 294 -18.03 -53.87 17.42
N VAL A 295 -18.77 -52.87 17.91
CA VAL A 295 -19.30 -52.87 19.29
C VAL A 295 -20.27 -54.04 19.50
N ILE A 296 -21.19 -54.30 18.56
CA ILE A 296 -22.14 -55.42 18.64
C ILE A 296 -21.42 -56.78 18.62
N ARG A 297 -20.31 -56.91 17.88
CA ARG A 297 -19.47 -58.12 17.85
C ARG A 297 -18.54 -58.25 19.06
N GLY A 298 -18.52 -57.28 19.97
CA GLY A 298 -17.66 -57.28 21.16
C GLY A 298 -16.18 -56.98 20.89
N THR A 299 -15.80 -56.56 19.67
CA THR A 299 -14.39 -56.26 19.33
C THR A 299 -13.94 -54.87 19.79
N MET A 300 -14.87 -54.01 20.22
CA MET A 300 -14.60 -52.66 20.70
C MET A 300 -15.63 -52.26 21.76
N THR A 301 -15.22 -51.53 22.81
CA THR A 301 -16.16 -51.04 23.83
C THR A 301 -16.95 -49.82 23.34
N PRO A 302 -18.19 -49.59 23.84
CA PRO A 302 -18.92 -48.35 23.57
C PRO A 302 -18.14 -47.10 23.96
N GLY A 303 -17.41 -47.13 25.08
CA GLY A 303 -16.59 -46.01 25.55
C GLY A 303 -15.45 -45.65 24.58
N THR A 304 -14.76 -46.66 24.03
CA THR A 304 -13.74 -46.47 22.98
C THR A 304 -14.36 -45.85 21.73
N PHE A 305 -15.54 -46.32 21.31
CA PHE A 305 -16.24 -45.80 20.13
C PHE A 305 -16.67 -44.34 20.27
N PHE A 306 -17.25 -43.96 21.41
CA PHE A 306 -17.60 -42.57 21.67
C PHE A 306 -16.36 -41.67 21.81
N SER A 307 -15.29 -42.15 22.45
CA SER A 307 -14.01 -41.43 22.51
C SER A 307 -13.43 -41.16 21.11
N PHE A 308 -13.49 -42.14 20.21
CA PHE A 308 -13.07 -42.02 18.82
C PHE A 308 -13.87 -40.94 18.09
N LEU A 309 -15.20 -40.96 18.19
CA LEU A 309 -16.08 -39.94 17.60
C LEU A 309 -15.78 -38.54 18.16
N THR A 310 -15.63 -38.39 19.48
CA THR A 310 -15.29 -37.12 20.12
C THR A 310 -13.94 -36.60 19.64
N ALA A 311 -12.91 -37.45 19.59
CA ALA A 311 -11.58 -37.07 19.10
C ALA A 311 -11.63 -36.62 17.63
N MET A 312 -12.38 -37.33 16.78
CA MET A 312 -12.59 -36.95 15.37
C MET A 312 -13.30 -35.60 15.22
N PHE A 313 -14.35 -35.32 16.00
CA PHE A 313 -15.03 -34.02 15.97
C PHE A 313 -14.13 -32.88 16.48
N LEU A 314 -13.36 -33.11 17.55
CA LEU A 314 -12.38 -32.13 18.04
C LEU A 314 -11.31 -31.82 17.00
N MET A 315 -10.90 -32.81 16.18
CA MET A 315 -9.88 -32.67 15.14
C MET A 315 -10.31 -31.72 14.00
N TYR A 316 -11.60 -31.46 13.81
CA TYR A 316 -12.10 -30.49 12.81
C TYR A 316 -11.68 -29.03 13.12
N SER A 317 -11.62 -28.66 14.40
CA SER A 317 -11.33 -27.28 14.83
C SER A 317 -9.87 -26.85 14.50
N PRO A 318 -8.82 -27.64 14.84
CA PRO A 318 -7.46 -27.37 14.41
C PRO A 318 -7.30 -27.26 12.88
N ILE A 319 -7.90 -28.17 12.10
CA ILE A 319 -7.83 -28.14 10.64
C ILE A 319 -8.40 -26.82 10.10
N LYS A 320 -9.59 -26.42 10.58
CA LYS A 320 -10.25 -25.17 10.18
C LYS A 320 -9.43 -23.93 10.55
N ARG A 321 -8.81 -23.91 11.73
CA ARG A 321 -7.92 -22.82 12.16
C ARG A 321 -6.68 -22.73 11.27
N LEU A 322 -5.94 -23.82 11.08
CA LEU A 322 -4.76 -23.88 10.21
C LEU A 322 -5.08 -23.43 8.78
N ALA A 323 -6.22 -23.85 8.22
CA ALA A 323 -6.67 -23.41 6.90
C ALA A 323 -6.97 -21.91 6.83
N SER A 324 -7.48 -21.31 7.91
CA SER A 324 -7.73 -19.86 7.99
C SER A 324 -6.44 -19.04 8.14
N SER A 325 -5.47 -19.52 8.91
CA SER A 325 -4.19 -18.84 9.16
C SER A 325 -3.40 -18.57 7.88
N ASN A 326 -3.52 -19.43 6.86
CA ASN A 326 -2.89 -19.22 5.56
C ASN A 326 -3.26 -17.87 4.91
N ASN A 327 -4.51 -17.41 5.02
CA ASN A 327 -4.91 -16.12 4.45
C ASN A 327 -4.20 -14.96 5.16
N THR A 328 -4.09 -15.02 6.49
CA THR A 328 -3.37 -14.05 7.31
C THR A 328 -1.87 -14.02 6.98
N ILE A 329 -1.24 -15.19 6.76
CA ILE A 329 0.15 -15.28 6.29
C ILE A 329 0.33 -14.56 4.95
N GLN A 330 -0.54 -14.83 3.97
CA GLN A 330 -0.44 -14.23 2.63
C GLN A 330 -0.63 -12.70 2.67
N GLN A 331 -1.53 -12.20 3.52
CA GLN A 331 -1.72 -10.77 3.76
C GLN A 331 -0.48 -10.14 4.41
N ALA A 332 0.07 -10.77 5.46
CA ALA A 332 1.25 -10.28 6.17
C ALA A 332 2.53 -10.31 5.34
N LEU A 333 2.74 -11.31 4.49
CA LEU A 333 3.86 -11.34 3.53
C LEU A 333 3.76 -10.20 2.52
N SER A 334 2.56 -9.95 1.98
CA SER A 334 2.31 -8.86 1.04
C SER A 334 2.48 -7.48 1.70
N ALA A 335 2.11 -7.35 2.97
CA ALA A 335 2.32 -6.16 3.78
C ALA A 335 3.81 -5.93 4.09
N ALA A 336 4.52 -6.98 4.49
CA ALA A 336 5.96 -6.96 4.74
C ALA A 336 6.74 -6.49 3.51
N GLU A 337 6.44 -7.01 2.31
CA GLU A 337 7.08 -6.55 1.06
C GLU A 337 6.93 -5.03 0.87
N ARG A 338 5.74 -4.46 1.12
CA ARG A 338 5.49 -3.02 0.99
C ARG A 338 6.16 -2.17 2.06
N VAL A 339 6.27 -2.68 3.30
CA VAL A 339 6.93 -1.98 4.41
C VAL A 339 8.44 -2.02 4.23
N PHE A 340 9.02 -3.18 3.92
CA PHE A 340 10.46 -3.29 3.63
C PHE A 340 10.86 -2.49 2.39
N ALA A 341 10.02 -2.43 1.34
CA ALA A 341 10.27 -1.55 0.20
C ALA A 341 10.26 -0.03 0.52
N VAL A 342 9.82 0.38 1.71
CA VAL A 342 9.99 1.75 2.23
C VAL A 342 11.23 1.85 3.12
N LEU A 343 11.45 0.86 3.99
CA LEU A 343 12.62 0.81 4.88
C LEU A 343 13.95 0.63 4.13
N ASP A 344 13.92 0.02 2.93
CA ASP A 344 15.06 -0.13 2.02
C ASP A 344 15.39 1.16 1.23
N VAL A 345 14.60 2.24 1.38
CA VAL A 345 14.90 3.55 0.76
C VAL A 345 15.89 4.32 1.64
N GLU A 346 16.96 4.83 1.04
CA GLU A 346 17.97 5.63 1.71
C GLU A 346 17.39 6.96 2.24
N THR A 347 17.80 7.34 3.46
CA THR A 347 17.38 8.58 4.13
C THR A 347 18.23 9.76 3.68
N GLU A 348 17.73 10.99 3.82
CA GLU A 348 18.49 12.21 3.47
C GLU A 348 19.84 12.25 4.21
N ALA A 349 19.86 11.85 5.49
CA ALA A 349 21.06 11.79 6.31
C ALA A 349 22.07 10.71 5.86
N ALA A 350 21.62 9.63 5.22
CA ALA A 350 22.53 8.63 4.64
C ALA A 350 23.16 9.10 3.32
N THR A 351 22.47 9.99 2.60
CA THR A 351 22.95 10.61 1.36
C THR A 351 23.70 11.94 1.57
N ASP A 352 23.71 12.48 2.78
CA ASP A 352 24.34 13.78 3.05
C ASP A 352 25.87 13.65 3.15
N THR A 353 26.56 14.13 2.11
CA THR A 353 28.02 14.25 2.07
C THR A 353 28.56 15.48 2.82
N GLY A 354 27.67 16.34 3.34
CA GLY A 354 28.02 17.62 3.91
C GLY A 354 28.68 17.52 5.29
N VAL A 355 29.97 17.90 5.38
CA VAL A 355 30.72 17.92 6.65
C VAL A 355 30.76 19.30 7.30
N ARG A 356 30.66 20.38 6.52
CA ARG A 356 30.80 21.76 7.01
C ARG A 356 29.52 22.24 7.72
N GLY A 357 29.71 23.07 8.74
CA GLY A 357 28.64 23.92 9.28
C GLY A 357 28.40 25.14 8.38
N LEU A 358 27.37 25.93 8.71
CA LEU A 358 27.07 27.20 8.04
C LEU A 358 26.54 28.20 9.09
N ASP A 359 27.30 29.27 9.31
CA ASP A 359 27.03 30.31 10.32
C ASP A 359 26.67 31.63 9.63
N GLY A 360 25.47 31.65 9.04
CA GLY A 360 24.94 32.78 8.28
C GLY A 360 25.31 32.78 6.79
N VAL A 361 24.93 33.85 6.09
CA VAL A 361 25.36 34.19 4.72
C VAL A 361 25.96 35.59 4.77
N ARG A 362 27.17 35.76 4.23
CA ARG A 362 27.98 36.99 4.37
C ARG A 362 28.24 37.70 3.05
N THR A 363 28.34 36.97 1.94
CA THR A 363 28.68 37.55 0.63
C THR A 363 27.59 37.32 -0.40
N SER A 364 27.25 36.06 -0.69
CA SER A 364 26.43 35.73 -1.86
C SER A 364 25.91 34.29 -1.89
N ILE A 365 24.77 34.11 -2.56
CA ILE A 365 24.31 32.84 -3.10
C ILE A 365 24.57 32.86 -4.61
N GLU A 366 25.26 31.86 -5.14
CA GLU A 366 25.64 31.76 -6.55
C GLU A 366 25.19 30.44 -7.16
N LEU A 367 24.48 30.54 -8.27
CA LEU A 367 24.15 29.42 -9.15
C LEU A 367 25.06 29.52 -10.37
N ARG A 368 25.77 28.45 -10.71
CA ARG A 368 26.69 28.40 -11.85
C ARG A 368 26.30 27.26 -12.79
N GLY A 369 25.74 27.60 -13.95
CA GLY A 369 25.34 26.65 -14.99
C GLY A 369 24.34 25.60 -14.55
N VAL A 370 23.39 25.96 -13.69
CA VAL A 370 22.49 25.00 -13.01
C VAL A 370 21.41 24.49 -13.97
N SER A 371 21.46 23.19 -14.27
CA SER A 371 20.40 22.47 -14.98
C SER A 371 19.79 21.42 -14.04
N PHE A 372 18.46 21.29 -14.06
CA PHE A 372 17.76 20.33 -13.20
C PHE A 372 16.58 19.67 -13.89
N ARG A 373 16.38 18.39 -13.55
CA ARG A 373 15.33 17.53 -14.06
C ARG A 373 14.81 16.60 -12.97
N TYR A 374 13.49 16.55 -12.80
CA TYR A 374 12.84 15.62 -11.87
C TYR A 374 12.99 14.15 -12.35
N ASP A 375 13.21 13.24 -11.40
CA ASP A 375 13.35 11.80 -11.69
C ASP A 375 12.20 11.23 -12.53
N GLY A 376 12.54 10.47 -13.57
CA GLY A 376 11.57 9.81 -14.45
C GLY A 376 10.89 10.74 -15.46
N VAL A 377 11.28 12.02 -15.51
CA VAL A 377 10.85 12.99 -16.51
C VAL A 377 12.03 13.26 -17.44
N GLU A 378 11.82 13.26 -18.76
CA GLU A 378 12.90 13.53 -19.73
C GLU A 378 13.11 15.04 -19.99
N THR A 379 12.08 15.86 -19.79
CA THR A 379 12.14 17.32 -19.92
C THR A 379 12.77 17.98 -18.70
N TRP A 380 13.87 18.70 -18.93
CA TRP A 380 14.46 19.67 -18.00
C TRP A 380 13.43 20.67 -17.45
N ALA A 381 13.45 20.87 -16.14
CA ALA A 381 12.68 21.93 -15.46
C ALA A 381 13.47 23.25 -15.38
N LEU A 382 14.81 23.16 -15.36
CA LEU A 382 15.75 24.27 -15.43
C LEU A 382 16.91 23.89 -16.37
N ARG A 383 17.47 24.86 -17.08
CA ARG A 383 18.65 24.68 -17.95
C ARG A 383 19.58 25.87 -17.82
N ASP A 384 20.87 25.60 -17.61
CA ASP A 384 21.97 26.57 -17.64
C ASP A 384 21.69 27.89 -16.87
N ILE A 385 21.09 27.77 -15.68
CA ILE A 385 20.77 28.93 -14.85
C ILE A 385 22.04 29.40 -14.14
N SER A 386 22.47 30.62 -14.48
CA SER A 386 23.55 31.32 -13.79
C SER A 386 23.02 32.61 -13.16
N LEU A 387 23.20 32.77 -11.86
CA LEU A 387 22.60 33.82 -11.04
C LEU A 387 23.47 34.08 -9.81
N THR A 388 23.61 35.34 -9.41
CA THR A 388 24.26 35.74 -8.15
C THR A 388 23.31 36.65 -7.38
N VAL A 389 23.07 36.36 -6.11
CA VAL A 389 22.31 37.19 -5.18
C VAL A 389 23.23 37.56 -4.02
N ARG A 390 23.42 38.84 -3.74
CA ARG A 390 24.30 39.32 -2.67
C ARG A 390 23.60 39.28 -1.30
N ALA A 391 24.38 39.21 -0.22
CA ALA A 391 23.84 39.34 1.13
C ALA A 391 23.10 40.68 1.29
N GLY A 392 21.85 40.63 1.78
CA GLY A 392 20.97 41.80 1.90
C GLY A 392 20.23 42.22 0.61
N GLU A 393 20.45 41.54 -0.51
CA GLU A 393 19.73 41.79 -1.77
C GLU A 393 18.38 41.05 -1.80
N VAL A 394 17.35 41.68 -2.36
CA VAL A 394 16.03 41.08 -2.56
C VAL A 394 15.86 40.73 -4.04
N LEU A 395 15.82 39.44 -4.37
CA LEU A 395 15.57 38.96 -5.73
C LEU A 395 14.08 38.64 -5.92
N ALA A 396 13.46 39.21 -6.96
CA ALA A 396 12.13 38.85 -7.42
C ALA A 396 12.20 37.97 -8.68
N LEU A 397 11.67 36.74 -8.60
CA LEU A 397 11.60 35.80 -9.73
C LEU A 397 10.25 35.94 -10.46
N VAL A 398 10.25 36.56 -11.63
CA VAL A 398 9.05 36.76 -12.46
C VAL A 398 9.10 35.90 -13.71
N GLY A 399 7.97 35.29 -14.07
CA GLY A 399 7.85 34.45 -15.26
C GLY A 399 6.52 33.70 -15.31
N SER A 400 6.19 33.12 -16.46
CA SER A 400 4.96 32.35 -16.68
C SER A 400 4.83 31.16 -15.71
N SER A 401 3.60 30.63 -15.59
CA SER A 401 3.40 29.35 -14.90
C SER A 401 4.17 28.24 -15.64
N GLY A 402 4.79 27.33 -14.88
CA GLY A 402 5.66 26.28 -15.42
C GLY A 402 7.09 26.71 -15.77
N ALA A 403 7.46 28.00 -15.67
CA ALA A 403 8.82 28.49 -15.97
C ALA A 403 9.93 28.08 -14.97
N GLY A 404 9.69 27.07 -14.12
CA GLY A 404 10.68 26.54 -13.18
C GLY A 404 10.90 27.35 -11.89
N LYS A 405 10.18 28.45 -11.64
CA LYS A 405 10.36 29.33 -10.45
C LYS A 405 10.45 28.57 -9.11
N THR A 406 9.39 27.87 -8.71
CA THR A 406 9.37 27.02 -7.51
C THR A 406 10.42 25.90 -7.54
N THR A 407 10.80 25.41 -8.73
CA THR A 407 11.88 24.41 -8.84
C THR A 407 13.24 25.02 -8.49
N LEU A 408 13.53 26.23 -8.97
CA LEU A 408 14.76 26.97 -8.66
C LEU A 408 14.85 27.26 -7.16
N VAL A 409 13.73 27.70 -6.57
CA VAL A 409 13.58 27.93 -5.14
C VAL A 409 13.83 26.65 -4.33
N ASN A 410 13.27 25.50 -4.74
CA ASN A 410 13.42 24.22 -4.04
C ASN A 410 14.85 23.63 -4.07
N LEU A 411 15.73 24.12 -4.95
CA LEU A 411 17.15 23.73 -4.94
C LEU A 411 17.94 24.40 -3.80
N ILE A 412 17.53 25.59 -3.33
CA ILE A 412 18.28 26.34 -2.29
C ILE A 412 18.23 25.64 -0.92
N PRO A 413 17.08 25.11 -0.44
CA PRO A 413 17.03 24.24 0.76
C PRO A 413 17.62 22.84 0.55
N ARG A 414 18.15 22.54 -0.65
CA ARG A 414 18.62 21.22 -1.07
C ARG A 414 17.55 20.14 -0.82
N PHE A 415 16.33 20.37 -1.33
CA PHE A 415 15.29 19.31 -1.44
C PHE A 415 15.57 18.39 -2.63
N TYR A 416 16.35 18.88 -3.60
CA TYR A 416 16.95 18.13 -4.69
C TYR A 416 18.38 18.64 -4.89
N ASP A 417 19.28 17.75 -5.32
CA ASP A 417 20.56 18.15 -5.87
C ASP A 417 20.41 18.52 -7.36
N PRO A 418 21.14 19.53 -7.88
CA PRO A 418 21.12 19.88 -9.29
C PRO A 418 21.65 18.73 -10.15
N THR A 419 21.12 18.56 -11.36
CA THR A 419 21.55 17.52 -12.30
C THR A 419 22.89 17.89 -12.95
N GLU A 420 23.08 19.18 -13.25
CA GLU A 420 24.32 19.77 -13.76
C GLU A 420 24.53 21.15 -13.12
N GLY A 421 25.77 21.63 -13.11
CA GLY A 421 26.14 22.89 -12.46
C GLY A 421 26.33 22.77 -10.95
N THR A 422 26.54 23.91 -10.28
CA THR A 422 26.74 23.99 -8.83
C THR A 422 25.98 25.17 -8.22
N ILE A 423 25.59 25.01 -6.95
CA ILE A 423 25.02 26.09 -6.12
C ILE A 423 25.97 26.30 -4.95
N LEU A 424 26.35 27.55 -4.72
CA LEU A 424 27.36 27.97 -3.75
C LEU A 424 26.74 28.98 -2.78
N ILE A 425 27.09 28.89 -1.50
CA ILE A 425 26.84 29.93 -0.50
C ILE A 425 28.22 30.39 0.01
N ASP A 426 28.50 31.68 -0.09
CA ASP A 426 29.79 32.30 0.25
C ASP A 426 31.00 31.56 -0.37
N GLY A 427 30.82 31.05 -1.59
CA GLY A 427 31.83 30.29 -2.35
C GLY A 427 31.96 28.80 -1.99
N VAL A 428 31.14 28.27 -1.07
CA VAL A 428 31.13 26.85 -0.66
C VAL A 428 29.94 26.12 -1.30
N ASP A 429 30.18 24.95 -1.91
CA ASP A 429 29.13 24.16 -2.57
C ASP A 429 28.11 23.61 -1.54
N LEU A 430 26.80 23.69 -1.85
CA LEU A 430 25.73 23.17 -0.99
C LEU A 430 25.92 21.69 -0.60
N ARG A 431 26.65 20.90 -1.39
CA ARG A 431 26.93 19.48 -1.14
C ARG A 431 28.05 19.25 -0.11
N GLU A 432 28.85 20.27 0.20
CA GLU A 432 29.84 20.25 1.28
C GLU A 432 29.26 20.69 2.64
N ILE A 433 28.10 21.35 2.62
CA ILE A 433 27.40 21.86 3.81
C ILE A 433 26.40 20.82 4.30
N ARG A 434 26.44 20.52 5.60
CA ARG A 434 25.51 19.59 6.25
C ARG A 434 24.07 20.08 6.12
N LEU A 435 23.14 19.23 5.68
CA LEU A 435 21.74 19.58 5.40
C LEU A 435 21.04 20.27 6.59
N VAL A 436 21.29 19.79 7.81
CA VAL A 436 20.72 20.39 9.04
C VAL A 436 21.24 21.81 9.28
N ALA A 437 22.52 22.07 8.99
CA ALA A 437 23.10 23.41 9.12
C ALA A 437 22.54 24.35 8.03
N LEU A 438 22.51 23.90 6.77
CA LEU A 438 21.91 24.65 5.66
C LEU A 438 20.45 25.04 5.94
N ARG A 439 19.61 24.04 6.28
CA ARG A 439 18.17 24.24 6.51
C ARG A 439 17.85 24.97 7.83
N ARG A 440 18.83 25.17 8.72
CA ARG A 440 18.70 26.10 9.87
C ARG A 440 18.81 27.57 9.46
N GLN A 441 19.54 27.87 8.39
CA GLN A 441 19.74 29.24 7.88
C GLN A 441 18.65 29.72 6.91
N ILE A 442 17.61 28.92 6.65
CA ILE A 442 16.57 29.20 5.66
C ILE A 442 15.18 29.29 6.32
N GLY A 443 14.42 30.34 6.01
CA GLY A 443 12.98 30.42 6.24
C GLY A 443 12.23 30.25 4.92
N ILE A 444 11.13 29.50 4.92
CA ILE A 444 10.30 29.27 3.74
C ILE A 444 8.85 29.60 4.10
N VAL A 445 8.22 30.47 3.30
CA VAL A 445 6.78 30.67 3.25
C VAL A 445 6.29 30.13 1.90
N SER A 446 5.50 29.07 1.94
CA SER A 446 4.99 28.36 0.76
C SER A 446 3.61 28.86 0.32
N GLN A 447 3.36 28.78 -1.00
CA GLN A 447 2.09 29.09 -1.65
C GLN A 447 0.88 28.45 -0.93
N GLU A 448 0.94 27.14 -0.68
CA GLU A 448 0.00 26.48 0.23
C GLU A 448 0.50 26.64 1.67
N THR A 449 -0.20 27.45 2.46
CA THR A 449 0.12 27.64 3.88
C THR A 449 -0.46 26.51 4.72
N LEU A 450 0.38 25.55 5.11
CA LEU A 450 0.03 24.48 6.04
C LEU A 450 0.27 24.90 7.49
N LEU A 451 -0.79 24.77 8.28
CA LEU A 451 -0.79 24.93 9.74
C LEU A 451 -1.21 23.62 10.39
N PHE A 452 -0.53 23.25 11.47
CA PHE A 452 -0.80 22.04 12.24
C PHE A 452 -2.06 22.23 13.10
N ASP A 453 -2.75 21.13 13.41
CA ASP A 453 -3.91 21.14 14.31
C ASP A 453 -3.47 21.31 15.77
N ASP A 454 -3.17 22.55 16.12
CA ASP A 454 -2.63 22.98 17.41
C ASP A 454 -3.06 24.44 17.66
N THR A 455 -2.51 25.08 18.69
CA THR A 455 -2.70 26.50 19.01
C THR A 455 -2.03 27.40 17.95
N VAL A 456 -2.48 28.67 17.88
CA VAL A 456 -1.79 29.71 17.09
C VAL A 456 -0.34 29.86 17.58
N ARG A 457 -0.14 29.88 18.91
CA ARG A 457 1.16 29.92 19.60
C ARG A 457 2.12 28.87 19.06
N ASN A 458 1.76 27.58 19.14
CA ASN A 458 2.62 26.48 18.72
C ASN A 458 2.86 26.48 17.20
N ASN A 459 1.87 26.93 16.43
CA ASN A 459 2.04 27.12 14.99
C ASN A 459 3.05 28.22 14.63
N ILE A 460 3.18 29.29 15.43
CA ILE A 460 4.21 30.33 15.24
C ILE A 460 5.56 29.84 15.76
N ALA A 461 5.61 29.19 16.93
CA ALA A 461 6.83 28.66 17.55
C ALA A 461 7.46 27.46 16.81
N TYR A 462 6.74 26.86 15.86
CA TYR A 462 7.17 25.65 15.16
C TYR A 462 8.57 25.74 14.55
N GLY A 463 9.48 24.86 14.99
CA GLY A 463 10.87 24.80 14.55
C GLY A 463 11.88 25.55 15.41
N LYS A 464 11.46 26.05 16.59
CA LYS A 464 12.33 26.60 17.62
C LYS A 464 11.84 26.13 19.01
N ASP A 465 12.70 25.45 19.75
CA ASP A 465 12.40 24.99 21.10
C ASP A 465 12.46 26.18 22.09
N GLU A 466 11.64 26.12 23.15
CA GLU A 466 11.61 27.09 24.27
C GLU A 466 11.62 28.58 23.85
N VAL A 467 10.50 29.05 23.29
CA VAL A 467 10.31 30.45 22.86
C VAL A 467 9.45 31.22 23.87
N SER A 468 9.85 32.44 24.22
CA SER A 468 9.05 33.31 25.09
C SER A 468 7.81 33.88 24.39
N ASP A 469 6.76 34.10 25.19
CA ASP A 469 5.49 34.71 24.78
C ASP A 469 5.69 36.07 24.07
N GLU A 470 6.64 36.87 24.56
CA GLU A 470 6.98 38.18 24.00
C GLU A 470 7.46 38.05 22.55
N SER A 471 8.37 37.11 22.25
CA SER A 471 8.87 36.90 20.89
C SER A 471 7.78 36.35 19.95
N ILE A 472 6.88 35.50 20.44
CA ILE A 472 5.73 35.00 19.66
C ILE A 472 4.75 36.15 19.35
N MET A 473 4.49 37.03 20.31
CA MET A 473 3.67 38.23 20.10
C MET A 473 4.34 39.23 19.16
N GLU A 474 5.64 39.45 19.27
CA GLU A 474 6.42 40.35 18.42
C GLU A 474 6.43 39.87 16.96
N ALA A 475 6.74 38.59 16.71
CA ALA A 475 6.66 37.98 15.39
C ALA A 475 5.22 38.05 14.82
N GLY A 476 4.21 37.85 15.67
CA GLY A 476 2.81 38.03 15.31
C GLY A 476 2.42 39.47 14.98
N ARG A 477 3.06 40.48 15.57
CA ARG A 477 2.87 41.91 15.22
C ARG A 477 3.58 42.24 13.91
N ALA A 478 4.82 41.81 13.73
CA ALA A 478 5.60 42.02 12.51
C ALA A 478 4.94 41.40 11.26
N ALA A 479 4.21 40.29 11.43
CA ALA A 479 3.43 39.65 10.36
C ALA A 479 1.97 40.15 10.24
N TYR A 480 1.57 41.22 10.94
CA TYR A 480 0.20 41.73 11.02
C TYR A 480 -0.86 40.69 11.45
N ALA A 481 -0.46 39.67 12.21
CA ALA A 481 -1.33 38.62 12.72
C ALA A 481 -1.97 38.97 14.07
N HIS A 482 -1.27 39.74 14.91
CA HIS A 482 -1.68 40.05 16.29
C HIS A 482 -3.12 40.58 16.40
N GLU A 483 -3.55 41.44 15.47
CA GLU A 483 -4.87 42.08 15.49
C GLU A 483 -6.06 41.14 15.24
N PHE A 484 -5.85 40.04 14.51
CA PHE A 484 -6.91 39.04 14.31
C PHE A 484 -6.80 37.93 15.35
N VAL A 485 -5.57 37.54 15.73
CA VAL A 485 -5.33 36.53 16.77
C VAL A 485 -5.93 36.97 18.11
N THR A 486 -5.79 38.25 18.49
CA THR A 486 -6.40 38.81 19.71
C THR A 486 -7.94 38.88 19.68
N LYS A 487 -8.58 38.74 18.51
CA LYS A 487 -10.04 38.65 18.35
C LYS A 487 -10.55 37.21 18.38
N LEU A 488 -9.67 36.21 18.38
CA LEU A 488 -10.06 34.81 18.55
C LEU A 488 -10.45 34.52 20.01
N PRO A 489 -11.36 33.56 20.28
CA PRO A 489 -11.90 33.34 21.63
C PRO A 489 -10.86 33.12 22.74
N ASN A 490 -9.72 32.49 22.42
CA ASN A 490 -8.64 32.21 23.36
C ASN A 490 -7.31 32.90 22.96
N GLY A 491 -7.36 33.95 22.12
CA GLY A 491 -6.15 34.62 21.65
C GLY A 491 -5.17 33.66 20.95
N TYR A 492 -3.90 33.71 21.35
CA TYR A 492 -2.82 32.84 20.86
C TYR A 492 -3.00 31.35 21.23
N ASP A 493 -3.78 31.04 22.26
CA ASP A 493 -4.06 29.67 22.72
C ASP A 493 -5.30 29.08 22.02
N THR A 494 -5.80 29.74 20.96
CA THR A 494 -6.89 29.24 20.14
C THR A 494 -6.42 28.07 19.26
N LEU A 495 -7.06 26.91 19.42
CA LEU A 495 -6.90 25.76 18.51
C LEU A 495 -7.52 26.08 17.15
N ILE A 496 -6.70 26.15 16.09
CA ILE A 496 -7.13 26.58 14.76
C ILE A 496 -7.81 25.48 13.92
N GLY A 497 -7.68 24.21 14.31
CA GLY A 497 -8.18 23.06 13.55
C GLY A 497 -7.21 22.60 12.46
N GLU A 498 -7.43 21.39 11.94
CA GLU A 498 -6.72 20.84 10.78
C GLU A 498 -6.59 21.89 9.64
N ASN A 499 -5.36 22.12 9.16
CA ASN A 499 -5.04 23.10 8.11
C ASN A 499 -5.56 24.54 8.35
N GLY A 500 -5.83 24.89 9.61
CA GLY A 500 -6.38 26.19 10.00
C GLY A 500 -7.76 26.48 9.42
N VAL A 501 -8.65 25.49 9.27
CA VAL A 501 -9.99 25.65 8.66
C VAL A 501 -10.84 26.78 9.29
N LYS A 502 -10.55 27.20 10.53
CA LYS A 502 -11.22 28.33 11.19
C LYS A 502 -10.74 29.71 10.73
N LEU A 503 -9.72 29.79 9.88
CA LEU A 503 -9.06 31.01 9.43
C LEU A 503 -9.23 31.23 7.92
N SER A 504 -9.26 32.50 7.51
CA SER A 504 -9.20 32.88 6.10
C SER A 504 -7.83 32.58 5.47
N GLY A 505 -7.74 32.61 4.13
CA GLY A 505 -6.48 32.39 3.40
C GLY A 505 -5.34 33.30 3.88
N GLY A 506 -5.58 34.62 3.90
CA GLY A 506 -4.58 35.60 4.33
C GLY A 506 -4.23 35.54 5.82
N GLU A 507 -5.16 35.14 6.69
CA GLU A 507 -4.85 34.90 8.11
C GLU A 507 -3.88 33.72 8.27
N ARG A 508 -4.10 32.62 7.56
CA ARG A 508 -3.17 31.48 7.58
C ARG A 508 -1.79 31.88 7.08
N GLN A 509 -1.72 32.57 5.95
CA GLN A 509 -0.48 33.08 5.37
C GLN A 509 0.29 33.99 6.34
N ARG A 510 -0.38 34.92 7.03
CA ARG A 510 0.23 35.76 8.07
C ARG A 510 0.81 34.96 9.24
N LEU A 511 0.22 33.82 9.62
CA LEU A 511 0.81 32.92 10.62
C LEU A 511 2.05 32.19 10.11
N ALA A 512 2.12 31.80 8.84
CA ALA A 512 3.35 31.25 8.25
C ALA A 512 4.46 32.31 8.12
N ILE A 513 4.12 33.56 7.80
CA ILE A 513 5.07 34.68 7.83
C ILE A 513 5.57 34.89 9.27
N ALA A 514 4.70 34.89 10.28
CA ALA A 514 5.11 34.99 11.68
C ALA A 514 6.07 33.86 12.11
N ARG A 515 5.80 32.61 11.70
CA ARG A 515 6.69 31.45 11.90
C ARG A 515 8.08 31.68 11.27
N ALA A 516 8.13 32.18 10.04
CA ALA A 516 9.39 32.48 9.36
C ALA A 516 10.15 33.63 10.03
N LEU A 517 9.47 34.71 10.42
CA LEU A 517 10.07 35.86 11.10
C LEU A 517 10.61 35.52 12.48
N LEU A 518 9.91 34.69 13.27
CA LEU A 518 10.36 34.26 14.60
C LEU A 518 11.72 33.53 14.56
N ARG A 519 11.99 32.83 13.45
CA ARG A 519 13.26 32.13 13.22
C ARG A 519 14.41 33.09 12.87
N ASN A 520 14.09 34.29 12.38
CA ASN A 520 15.03 35.29 11.86
C ASN A 520 16.17 34.72 10.99
N PRO A 521 15.85 34.01 9.89
CA PRO A 521 16.84 33.33 9.06
C PRO A 521 17.53 34.30 8.08
N PRO A 522 18.84 34.14 7.80
CA PRO A 522 19.56 34.98 6.84
C PRO A 522 19.12 34.76 5.38
N ILE A 523 18.52 33.61 5.06
CA ILE A 523 17.90 33.34 3.76
C ILE A 523 16.39 33.24 3.98
N LEU A 524 15.62 34.17 3.39
CA LEU A 524 14.16 34.12 3.41
C LEU A 524 13.63 33.83 2.00
N ILE A 525 12.81 32.78 1.90
CA ILE A 525 12.15 32.33 0.68
C ILE A 525 10.65 32.60 0.81
N LEU A 526 10.10 33.35 -0.14
CA LEU A 526 8.67 33.65 -0.25
C LEU A 526 8.17 33.13 -1.61
N ASP A 527 7.48 31.99 -1.64
CA ASP A 527 6.92 31.42 -2.87
C ASP A 527 5.42 31.76 -2.96
N GLU A 528 5.08 32.71 -3.85
CA GLU A 528 3.73 33.27 -4.06
C GLU A 528 3.03 33.83 -2.79
N ALA A 529 3.79 34.22 -1.77
CA ALA A 529 3.27 34.95 -0.61
C ALA A 529 3.02 36.44 -0.96
N THR A 530 1.74 36.80 -1.11
CA THR A 530 1.25 38.18 -1.39
C THR A 530 1.00 38.99 -0.12
#